data_AF-A0A6P1E4H4-F1
#
_entry.id   AF-A0A6P1E4H4-F1
#
_cell.length_a   1.000
_cell.length_b   1.000
_cell.length_c   1.000
_cell.angle_alpha   90.00
_cell.angle_beta   90.00
_cell.angle_gamma   90.00
#
_symmetry.space_group_name_H-M   'P 1'
#
loop_
_entity.id
_entity.type
_entity.pdbx_description
1 polymer ?
#
loop_
_entity_poly.entity_id
_entity_poly.type
_entity_poly.pdbx_seq_one_letter_code
_entity_poly.pdbx_strand_id
1 'polypeptide(L)' 'MSFREDESRVRDPLARENLALIRRIALIRLTHDDLKRGLHGKRLKAGWDERYLNKLVFEAPKTSAKSSATKRSNIRKL' A
#
# COMPACT_ATOMS: atom_id res chain seq x y z
N MET A 1 -5.62 5.81 -16.13
CA MET A 1 -6.64 4.80 -15.79
C MET A 1 -5.95 3.68 -15.02
N SER A 2 -6.26 3.47 -13.74
CA SER A 2 -5.81 2.26 -13.00
C SER A 2 -6.52 1.03 -13.57
N PHE A 3 -5.99 -0.18 -13.36
CA PHE A 3 -6.36 -1.50 -13.93
C PHE A 3 -7.86 -1.91 -13.98
N ARG A 4 -8.82 -1.05 -13.61
CA ARG A 4 -10.27 -1.30 -13.57
C ARG A 4 -10.63 -2.54 -12.76
N GLU A 5 -9.79 -2.94 -11.80
CA GLU A 5 -10.06 -4.09 -10.93
C GLU A 5 -11.41 -3.95 -10.24
N ASP A 6 -11.76 -2.74 -9.77
CA ASP A 6 -13.05 -2.46 -9.12
C ASP A 6 -14.26 -2.68 -10.04
N GLU A 7 -14.04 -2.70 -11.36
CA GLU A 7 -15.08 -2.99 -12.34
C GLU A 7 -15.19 -4.49 -12.67
N SER A 8 -14.22 -5.31 -12.25
CA SER A 8 -14.31 -6.77 -12.34
C SER A 8 -15.32 -7.30 -11.32
N ARG A 9 -16.54 -7.54 -11.79
CA ARG A 9 -17.66 -8.02 -10.95
C ARG A 9 -17.51 -9.51 -10.64
N VAL A 10 -17.17 -9.82 -9.40
CA VAL A 10 -17.24 -11.18 -8.86
C VAL A 10 -18.67 -11.49 -8.41
N ARG A 11 -19.26 -12.51 -9.04
CA ARG A 11 -20.66 -12.92 -8.82
C ARG A 11 -20.82 -13.79 -7.58
N ASP A 12 -19.82 -14.64 -7.31
CA ASP A 12 -19.80 -15.47 -6.11
C ASP A 12 -19.64 -14.60 -4.83
N PRO A 13 -20.52 -14.76 -3.83
CA PRO A 13 -20.53 -13.89 -2.65
C PRO A 13 -19.27 -14.03 -1.79
N LEU A 14 -18.74 -15.25 -1.61
CA LEU A 14 -17.52 -15.48 -0.81
C LEU A 14 -16.29 -14.93 -1.52
N ALA A 15 -16.18 -15.18 -2.83
CA ALA A 15 -15.08 -14.67 -3.63
C ALA A 15 -15.08 -13.13 -3.69
N ARG A 16 -16.25 -12.49 -3.65
CA ARG A 16 -16.36 -11.01 -3.61
C ARG A 16 -15.73 -10.43 -2.35
N GLU A 17 -16.04 -11.00 -1.19
CA GLU A 17 -15.48 -10.56 0.09
C GLU A 17 -13.97 -10.80 0.14
N ASN A 18 -13.54 -12.01 -0.21
CA ASN A 18 -12.12 -12.38 -0.25
C ASN A 18 -11.33 -11.43 -1.17
N LEU A 19 -11.85 -11.14 -2.36
CA LEU A 19 -11.19 -10.25 -3.31
C LEU A 19 -11.12 -8.80 -2.79
N ALA A 20 -12.17 -8.32 -2.14
CA ALA A 20 -12.17 -6.99 -1.53
C ALA A 20 -11.09 -6.87 -0.44
N LEU A 21 -10.93 -7.90 0.40
CA LEU A 21 -9.87 -7.96 1.41
C LEU A 21 -8.48 -7.99 0.78
N ILE A 22 -8.26 -8.83 -0.25
CA ILE A 22 -6.98 -8.91 -0.97
C ILE A 22 -6.62 -7.54 -1.57
N ARG A 23 -7.55 -6.86 -2.24
CA ARG A 23 -7.31 -5.51 -2.80
C ARG A 23 -6.95 -4.51 -1.71
N ARG A 24 -7.62 -4.57 -0.57
CA ARG A 24 -7.31 -3.70 0.58
C ARG A 24 -5.91 -3.96 1.13
N ILE A 25 -5.52 -5.22 1.28
CA ILE A 25 -4.17 -5.61 1.72
C ILE A 25 -3.11 -5.11 0.73
N ALA A 26 -3.30 -5.35 -0.58
CA ALA A 26 -2.40 -4.88 -1.62
C ALA A 26 -2.27 -3.34 -1.63
N LEU A 27 -3.39 -2.63 -1.46
CA LEU A 27 -3.40 -1.17 -1.33
C LEU A 27 -2.56 -0.69 -0.14
N ILE A 28 -2.79 -1.27 1.04
CA ILE A 28 -2.03 -0.95 2.25
C ILE A 28 -0.53 -1.24 2.03
N ARG A 29 -0.19 -2.35 1.38
CA ARG A 29 1.21 -2.68 1.10
C ARG A 29 1.89 -1.65 0.20
N LEU A 30 1.20 -1.13 -0.81
CA LEU A 30 1.70 -0.11 -1.73
C LEU A 30 1.83 1.27 -1.09
N THR A 31 0.94 1.64 -0.17
CA THR A 31 1.05 2.93 0.54
C THR A 31 2.27 2.96 1.46
N HIS A 32 2.65 1.84 2.06
CA HIS A 32 3.83 1.70 2.91
C HIS A 32 5.15 1.45 2.16
N ASP A 33 5.11 1.31 0.83
CA ASP A 33 6.32 1.17 0.02
C ASP A 33 7.10 2.49 -0.10
N ASP A 34 8.43 2.39 -0.10
CA ASP A 34 9.37 3.51 -0.11
C ASP A 34 9.53 4.21 -1.46
N LEU A 35 8.96 3.65 -2.53
CA LEU A 35 9.05 4.23 -3.87
C LEU A 35 8.36 5.59 -3.92
N LYS A 36 9.10 6.64 -4.33
CA LYS A 36 8.59 8.01 -4.51
C LYS A 36 7.75 8.15 -5.78
N ARG A 37 6.62 7.46 -5.83
CA ARG A 37 5.59 7.55 -6.88
C ARG A 37 4.20 7.56 -6.26
N GLY A 38 3.25 8.19 -6.94
CA GLY A 38 1.84 8.07 -6.58
C GLY A 38 1.36 6.61 -6.66
N LEU A 39 0.27 6.31 -5.97
CA LEU A 39 -0.28 4.94 -5.87
C LEU A 39 -0.53 4.30 -7.24
N HIS A 40 -1.02 5.08 -8.20
CA HIS A 40 -1.22 4.64 -9.59
C HIS A 40 0.10 4.19 -10.26
N GLY A 41 1.17 4.97 -10.12
CA GLY A 41 2.47 4.66 -10.68
C GLY A 41 3.14 3.45 -10.00
N LYS A 42 2.91 3.26 -8.70
CA LYS A 42 3.35 2.07 -7.96
C LYS A 42 2.64 0.81 -8.46
N ARG A 43 1.31 0.86 -8.63
CA ARG A 43 0.51 -0.24 -9.20
C ARG A 43 0.98 -0.61 -10.61
N LEU A 44 1.15 0.37 -11.49
CA LEU A 44 1.68 0.13 -12.83
C LEU A 44 3.05 -0.54 -12.76
N LYS A 45 3.98 0.00 -11.97
CA LYS A 45 5.30 -0.62 -11.82
C LYS A 45 5.19 -2.08 -11.35
N ALA A 46 4.33 -2.37 -10.37
CA ALA A 46 4.12 -3.75 -9.90
C ALA A 46 3.53 -4.67 -10.98
N GLY A 47 2.76 -4.14 -11.94
CA GLY A 47 2.24 -4.91 -13.06
C GLY A 47 3.24 -5.12 -14.22
N TRP A 48 4.30 -4.31 -14.32
CA TRP A 48 5.28 -4.37 -15.42
C TRP A 48 6.66 -4.87 -15.00
N ASP A 49 7.01 -4.80 -13.71
CA ASP A 49 8.33 -5.15 -13.17
C ASP A 49 8.16 -6.25 -12.12
N GLU A 50 8.43 -7.49 -12.54
CA GLU A 50 8.33 -8.67 -11.68
C GLU A 50 9.26 -8.61 -10.46
N ARG A 51 10.43 -7.96 -10.57
CA ARG A 51 11.34 -7.82 -9.43
C ARG A 51 10.74 -6.91 -8.37
N TYR A 52 10.12 -5.82 -8.80
CA TYR A 52 9.40 -4.92 -7.90
C TYR A 52 8.16 -5.60 -7.29
N LEU A 53 7.43 -6.42 -8.05
CA LEU A 53 6.33 -7.23 -7.53
C LEU A 53 6.81 -8.22 -6.47
N ASN A 54 7.87 -8.97 -6.75
CA ASN A 54 8.44 -9.94 -5.81
C ASN A 54 8.88 -9.27 -4.50
N LYS A 55 9.51 -8.09 -4.58
CA LYS A 55 9.81 -7.26 -3.40
C LYS A 55 8.55 -6.93 -2.59
N LEU A 56 7.44 -6.60 -3.25
CA LEU A 56 6.21 -6.22 -2.55
C LEU A 56 5.54 -7.41 -1.86
N VAL A 57 5.54 -8.58 -2.49
CA VAL A 57 4.79 -9.77 -2.05
C VAL A 57 5.59 -10.61 -1.05
N PHE A 58 6.90 -10.78 -1.27
CA PHE A 58 7.72 -11.73 -0.50
C PHE A 58 8.66 -11.07 0.51
N GLU A 59 8.96 -9.77 0.36
CA GLU A 59 9.80 -9.05 1.33
C GLU A 59 8.95 -8.26 2.34
N ALA A 60 9.41 -8.26 3.59
CA ALA A 60 8.83 -7.45 4.64
C ALA A 60 8.90 -5.95 4.28
N PRO A 61 7.88 -5.15 4.65
CA PRO A 61 7.90 -3.72 4.39
C PRO A 61 9.08 -3.09 5.11
N LYS A 62 9.82 -2.24 4.40
CA LYS A 62 10.88 -1.45 5.00
C LYS A 62 10.24 -0.41 5.92
N THR A 63 10.30 -0.64 7.23
CA THR A 63 10.01 0.39 8.21
C THR A 63 11.06 1.46 8.05
N SER A 64 10.78 2.52 7.28
CA SER A 64 11.55 3.74 7.45
C SER A 64 11.25 4.19 8.87
N ALA A 65 12.25 4.06 9.76
CA ALA A 65 12.15 4.62 11.09
C ALA A 65 11.82 6.10 10.90
N LYS A 66 10.55 6.48 11.07
CA LYS A 66 10.17 7.88 11.11
C LYS A 66 10.97 8.45 12.28
N SER A 67 11.88 9.35 11.94
CA SER A 67 12.62 10.21 12.84
C SER A 67 11.82 10.47 14.12
N SER A 68 12.39 10.06 15.25
CA SER A 68 11.98 10.48 16.57
C SER A 68 12.03 12.01 16.63
N ALA A 69 10.88 12.66 16.52
CA ALA A 69 10.77 14.08 16.77
C ALA A 69 9.42 14.42 17.41
N THR A 70 9.12 13.81 18.56
CA THR A 70 8.19 14.41 19.50
C THR A 70 8.92 15.52 20.26
N LYS A 71 9.03 16.71 19.66
CA LYS A 71 9.29 17.93 20.44
C LYS A 71 8.02 18.21 21.24
N ARG A 72 7.96 17.76 22.50
CA ARG A 72 6.98 18.29 23.46
C ARG A 72 7.36 19.76 23.71
N SER A 73 6.65 20.69 23.08
CA SER A 73 6.80 22.12 23.38
C SER A 73 6.26 22.40 24.78
N ASN A 74 7.09 23.06 25.59
CA ASN A 74 6.90 23.37 27.01
C ASN A 74 5.54 24.00 27.33
N ILE A 75 4.80 23.39 28.27
CA ILE A 75 3.68 24.03 28.95
C ILE A 75 4.24 25.18 29.78
N ARG A 76 3.84 26.41 29.45
CA ARG A 76 4.20 27.60 30.21
C ARG A 76 3.60 27.49 31.61
N LYS A 77 4.46 27.58 32.64
CA LYS A 77 4.08 27.77 34.04
C LYS A 77 3.28 29.07 34.15
N LEU A 78 2.06 29.00 34.70
CA LEU A 78 1.37 30.13 35.31
C LEU A 78 1.93 30.34 36.73
#